data_AF-A0AAW2D2I0-F1
#
_entry.id   AF-A0AAW2D2I0-F1
#
_cell.length_a   1.000
_cell.length_b   1.000
_cell.length_c   1.000
_cell.angle_alpha   90.00
_cell.angle_beta   90.00
_cell.angle_gamma   90.00
#
_symmetry.space_group_name_H-M   'P 1'
#
loop_
_entity.id
_entity.type
_entity.pdbx_description
1 polymer ?
#
loop_
_entity_poly.entity_id
_entity_poly.type
_entity_poly.pdbx_seq_one_letter_code
_entity_poly.pdbx_strand_id
1 'polypeptide(L)'
;MAINAIQTLKQAHKSSSTTPNYSPILSRLLKSDLLATLRELLRQDHSALAFHTFFAVQSEYNNPDLSLYTDVATALAKNRMVEDLDCLIFDLETDCGGGGIQCDDKGLIRLIKVVIGANRRESTVKIYEMMKRSGWGSTFEANEYVVKVLSKGLRRLGEESLAVEVKGLSRGNLEGLRM
;
A
#
# COMPACT_ATOMS: atom_id res chain seq x y z
N MET A 1 17.74 16.57 13.59
CA MET A 1 16.34 16.49 14.08
C MET A 1 15.81 15.06 13.94
N ALA A 2 15.86 14.43 12.75
CA ALA A 2 15.47 13.01 12.57
C ALA A 2 16.16 11.99 13.52
N ILE A 3 17.49 12.04 13.72
CA ILE A 3 18.21 11.06 14.57
C ILE A 3 17.70 11.05 16.02
N ASN A 4 17.51 12.23 16.62
CA ASN A 4 17.01 12.35 18.00
C ASN A 4 15.56 11.87 18.11
N ALA A 5 14.75 12.12 17.09
CA ALA A 5 13.38 11.63 17.03
C ALA A 5 13.34 10.10 16.99
N ILE A 6 14.18 9.46 16.15
CA ILE A 6 14.28 8.00 16.08
C ILE A 6 14.65 7.40 17.44
N GLN A 7 15.64 7.99 18.13
CA GLN A 7 16.04 7.52 19.46
C GLN A 7 14.91 7.64 20.48
N THR A 8 14.20 8.78 20.46
CA THR A 8 13.05 9.04 21.35
C THR A 8 11.90 8.07 21.07
N LEU A 9 11.57 7.83 19.80
CA LEU A 9 10.52 6.88 19.38
C LEU A 9 10.85 5.46 19.83
N LYS A 10 12.08 5.00 19.62
CA LYS A 10 12.53 3.68 20.07
C LYS A 10 12.47 3.54 21.59
N GLN A 11 12.88 4.58 22.32
CA GLN A 11 12.84 4.58 23.77
C GLN A 11 11.39 4.51 24.27
N ALA A 12 10.48 5.32 23.72
CA ALA A 12 9.07 5.30 24.05
C ALA A 12 8.45 3.91 23.79
N HIS A 13 8.78 3.30 22.64
CA HIS A 13 8.31 1.96 22.28
C HIS A 13 8.80 0.88 23.25
N LYS A 14 10.08 0.91 23.63
CA LYS A 14 10.66 -0.07 24.55
C LYS A 14 10.14 0.05 25.99
N SER A 15 9.74 1.26 26.40
CA SER A 15 9.39 1.57 27.79
C SER A 15 7.91 1.32 28.10
N SER A 16 7.10 1.02 27.09
CA SER A 16 5.65 0.91 27.23
C SER A 16 5.19 -0.55 27.15
N SER A 17 4.27 -0.94 28.03
CA SER A 17 3.56 -2.22 27.96
C SER A 17 2.39 -2.22 26.97
N THR A 18 2.01 -1.04 26.47
CA THR A 18 0.99 -0.81 25.44
C THR A 18 1.56 0.03 24.30
N THR A 19 0.86 0.18 23.16
CA THR A 19 1.28 1.07 22.08
C THR A 19 1.35 2.53 22.56
N PRO A 20 2.55 3.15 22.64
CA PRO A 20 2.71 4.55 23.02
C PRO A 20 2.02 5.51 22.04
N ASN A 21 1.58 6.66 22.54
CA ASN A 21 1.16 7.77 21.68
C ASN A 21 2.40 8.54 21.16
N TYR A 22 2.69 8.40 19.87
CA TYR A 22 3.84 9.05 19.22
C TYR A 22 3.54 10.45 18.67
N SER A 23 2.28 10.86 18.61
CA SER A 23 1.84 12.13 18.00
C SER A 23 2.61 13.35 18.51
N PRO A 24 2.89 13.51 19.83
CA PRO A 24 3.64 14.67 20.32
C PRO A 24 5.09 14.77 19.81
N ILE A 25 5.70 13.64 19.47
CA ILE A 25 7.07 13.58 18.93
C ILE A 25 7.02 13.88 17.43
N LEU A 26 6.09 13.24 16.73
CA LEU A 26 5.97 13.32 15.27
C LEU A 26 5.47 14.69 14.79
N SER A 27 4.50 15.30 15.48
CA SER A 27 3.91 16.59 15.08
C SER A 27 4.88 17.78 15.16
N ARG A 28 6.03 17.61 15.81
CA ARG A 28 7.08 18.63 15.93
C ARG A 28 8.13 18.54 14.83
N LEU A 29 8.10 17.49 14.02
CA LEU A 29 9.08 17.26 12.97
C LEU A 29 8.66 17.97 11.69
N LEU A 30 9.65 18.53 10.99
CA LEU A 30 9.43 19.04 9.64
C LEU A 30 9.12 17.87 8.70
N LYS A 31 8.40 18.14 7.60
CA LYS A 31 8.05 17.17 6.57
C LYS A 31 9.24 16.33 6.08
N SER A 32 10.39 16.97 5.86
CA SER A 32 11.64 16.30 5.46
C SER A 32 12.21 15.40 6.56
N ASP A 33 12.12 15.82 7.82
CA ASP A 33 12.55 15.03 8.97
C ASP A 33 11.62 13.83 9.23
N LEU A 34 10.31 13.98 9.02
CA LEU A 34 9.34 12.87 9.09
C LEU A 34 9.68 11.79 8.05
N LEU A 35 9.89 12.19 6.79
CA LEU A 35 10.23 11.26 5.73
C LEU A 35 11.59 10.58 5.98
N ALA A 36 12.59 11.32 6.45
CA ALA A 36 13.89 10.76 6.83
C ALA A 36 13.77 9.76 8.00
N THR A 37 12.94 10.09 9.00
CA THR A 37 12.65 9.22 10.14
C THR A 37 12.00 7.93 9.69
N LEU A 38 10.97 8.01 8.84
CA LEU A 38 10.29 6.84 8.28
C LEU A 38 11.25 5.93 7.51
N ARG A 39 12.04 6.50 6.59
CA ARG A 39 13.02 5.73 5.80
C ARG A 39 14.05 5.02 6.69
N GLU A 40 14.51 5.68 7.74
CA GLU A 40 15.48 5.09 8.65
C GLU A 40 14.87 4.00 9.54
N LEU A 41 13.60 4.15 9.96
CA LEU A 41 12.88 3.11 10.69
C LEU A 41 12.66 1.86 9.82
N LEU A 42 12.28 2.05 8.54
CA LEU A 42 12.18 0.96 7.57
C LEU A 42 13.53 0.26 7.36
N ARG A 43 14.62 1.04 7.21
CA ARG A 43 15.98 0.50 7.05
C ARG A 43 16.41 -0.35 8.25
N GLN A 44 15.95 0.00 9.45
CA GLN A 44 16.25 -0.69 10.70
C GLN A 44 15.24 -1.78 11.06
N ASP A 45 14.30 -2.10 10.17
CA ASP A 45 13.24 -3.11 10.36
C ASP A 45 12.32 -2.84 11.57
N HIS A 46 12.20 -1.57 11.97
CA HIS A 46 11.28 -1.15 13.03
C HIS A 46 9.87 -0.92 12.47
N SER A 47 9.27 -1.97 11.93
CA SER A 47 8.04 -1.90 11.12
C SER A 47 6.83 -1.30 11.83
N ALA A 48 6.62 -1.60 13.13
CA ALA A 48 5.56 -0.98 13.92
C ALA A 48 5.73 0.54 14.03
N LEU A 49 6.95 1.00 14.32
CA LEU A 49 7.24 2.44 14.40
C LEU A 49 7.16 3.10 13.03
N ALA A 50 7.61 2.42 11.98
CA ALA A 50 7.50 2.90 10.60
C ALA A 50 6.03 3.09 10.22
N PHE A 51 5.15 2.15 10.54
CA PHE A 51 3.72 2.24 10.29
C PHE A 51 3.08 3.45 11.00
N HIS A 52 3.35 3.67 12.29
CA HIS A 52 2.83 4.85 12.98
C HIS A 52 3.40 6.16 12.44
N THR A 53 4.69 6.17 12.08
CA THR A 53 5.33 7.35 11.48
C THR A 53 4.76 7.64 10.09
N PHE A 54 4.36 6.60 9.35
CA PHE A 54 3.74 6.74 8.04
C PHE A 54 2.44 7.53 8.08
N PHE A 55 1.54 7.29 9.04
CA PHE A 55 0.33 8.11 9.17
C PHE A 55 0.61 9.58 9.46
N ALA A 56 1.64 9.87 10.26
CA ALA A 56 2.07 11.24 10.50
C ALA A 56 2.71 11.88 9.27
N VAL A 57 3.38 11.10 8.43
CA VAL A 57 3.84 11.57 7.11
C VAL A 57 2.62 11.87 6.25
N GLN A 58 1.70 10.92 6.09
CA GLN A 58 0.53 11.02 5.24
C GLN A 58 -0.37 12.22 5.56
N SER A 59 -0.58 12.55 6.85
CA SER A 59 -1.36 13.74 7.24
C SER A 59 -0.78 15.07 6.71
N GLU A 60 0.50 15.08 6.33
CA GLU A 60 1.21 16.24 5.78
C GLU A 60 1.26 16.26 4.23
N TYR A 61 0.68 15.25 3.55
CA TYR A 61 0.64 15.15 2.09
C TYR A 61 -0.79 15.04 1.58
N ASN A 62 -1.13 15.83 0.57
CA ASN A 62 -2.46 15.82 -0.04
C ASN A 62 -2.71 14.63 -0.96
N ASN A 63 -1.65 13.93 -1.41
CA ASN A 63 -1.74 12.80 -2.33
C ASN A 63 -0.93 11.60 -1.81
N PRO A 64 -1.46 10.37 -1.93
CA PRO A 64 -0.75 9.17 -1.52
C PRO A 64 0.47 8.89 -2.42
N ASP A 65 1.65 8.70 -1.82
CA ASP A 65 2.85 8.22 -2.50
C ASP A 65 2.85 6.68 -2.50
N LEU A 66 2.52 6.08 -3.64
CA LEU A 66 2.42 4.63 -3.80
C LEU A 66 3.75 3.90 -3.57
N SER A 67 4.89 4.56 -3.81
CA SER A 67 6.19 3.97 -3.49
C SER A 67 6.37 3.85 -1.98
N LEU A 68 5.96 4.89 -1.24
CA LEU A 68 6.01 4.89 0.22
C LEU A 68 5.07 3.86 0.84
N TYR A 69 3.83 3.79 0.36
CA TYR A 69 2.87 2.75 0.72
C TYR A 69 3.44 1.35 0.50
N THR A 70 4.09 1.14 -0.65
CA THR A 70 4.71 -0.14 -0.99
C THR A 70 5.85 -0.51 -0.05
N ASP A 71 6.70 0.45 0.32
CA ASP A 71 7.82 0.21 1.21
C ASP A 71 7.34 -0.16 2.63
N VAL A 72 6.31 0.54 3.14
CA VAL A 72 5.69 0.20 4.44
C VAL A 72 4.98 -1.14 4.38
N ALA A 73 4.17 -1.39 3.34
CA ALA A 73 3.50 -2.68 3.13
C ALA A 73 4.48 -3.85 3.09
N THR A 74 5.62 -3.66 2.41
CA THR A 74 6.69 -4.67 2.33
C THR A 74 7.27 -4.97 3.71
N ALA A 75 7.54 -3.94 4.52
CA ALA A 75 8.06 -4.09 5.86
C ALA A 75 7.07 -4.82 6.79
N LEU A 76 5.78 -4.46 6.73
CA LEU A 76 4.72 -5.12 7.49
C LEU A 76 4.57 -6.60 7.10
N ALA A 77 4.49 -6.91 5.80
CA ALA A 77 4.39 -8.27 5.30
C ALA A 77 5.58 -9.13 5.72
N LYS A 78 6.80 -8.60 5.61
CA LYS A 78 8.04 -9.26 6.03
C LYS A 78 8.03 -9.61 7.52
N ASN A 79 7.48 -8.72 8.35
CA ASN A 79 7.39 -8.90 9.80
C ASN A 79 6.09 -9.60 10.25
N ARG A 80 5.29 -10.13 9.30
CA ARG A 80 4.01 -10.81 9.57
C ARG A 80 2.98 -9.94 10.33
N MET A 81 3.10 -8.62 10.20
CA MET A 81 2.18 -7.63 10.77
C MET A 81 1.00 -7.45 9.81
N VAL A 82 0.21 -8.51 9.67
CA VAL A 82 -0.71 -8.66 8.56
C VAL A 82 -2.02 -7.89 8.78
N GLU A 83 -2.41 -7.62 10.02
CA GLU A 83 -3.54 -6.74 10.37
C GLU A 83 -3.23 -5.28 10.03
N ASP A 84 -2.03 -4.82 10.40
CA ASP A 84 -1.55 -3.47 10.07
C ASP A 84 -1.41 -3.28 8.56
N LEU A 85 -1.00 -4.34 7.84
CA LEU A 85 -0.97 -4.33 6.38
C LEU A 85 -2.37 -4.12 5.79
N ASP A 86 -3.39 -4.76 6.36
CA ASP A 86 -4.76 -4.56 5.89
C ASP A 86 -5.22 -3.14 6.16
N CYS A 87 -5.02 -2.63 7.39
CA CYS A 87 -5.30 -1.24 7.75
C CYS A 87 -4.68 -0.27 6.74
N LEU A 88 -3.40 -0.45 6.41
CA LEU A 88 -2.70 0.36 5.42
C LEU A 88 -3.42 0.40 4.06
N ILE A 89 -3.96 -0.73 3.59
CA ILE A 89 -4.68 -0.79 2.30
C ILE A 89 -6.07 -0.16 2.39
N PHE A 90 -6.76 -0.27 3.52
CA PHE A 90 -8.04 0.42 3.74
C PHE A 90 -7.85 1.94 3.80
N ASP A 91 -6.78 2.40 4.42
CA ASP A 91 -6.46 3.83 4.48
C ASP A 91 -6.05 4.38 3.10
N LEU A 92 -5.37 3.59 2.27
CA LEU A 92 -5.06 3.95 0.88
C LEU A 92 -6.32 4.31 0.07
N GLU A 93 -7.42 3.59 0.26
CA GLU A 93 -8.68 3.92 -0.41
C GLU A 93 -9.22 5.29 0.03
N THR A 94 -9.16 5.55 1.35
CA THR A 94 -9.64 6.80 1.94
C THR A 94 -8.80 7.98 1.45
N ASP A 95 -7.48 7.82 1.42
CA ASP A 95 -6.50 8.78 0.92
C ASP A 95 -6.68 9.12 -0.56
N CYS A 96 -7.08 8.14 -1.37
CA CYS A 96 -7.43 8.37 -2.77
C CYS A 96 -8.78 9.10 -2.93
N GLY A 97 -9.40 9.58 -1.84
CA GLY A 97 -10.69 10.27 -1.84
C GLY A 97 -11.85 9.36 -2.24
N GLY A 98 -11.70 8.03 -2.04
CA GLY A 98 -12.63 7.02 -2.58
C GLY A 98 -12.57 6.86 -4.11
N GLY A 99 -11.70 7.63 -4.78
CA GLY A 99 -11.41 7.56 -6.20
C GLY A 99 -10.55 6.34 -6.56
N GLY A 100 -10.34 6.15 -7.85
CA GLY A 100 -9.48 5.08 -8.34
C GLY A 100 -7.99 5.39 -8.22
N ILE A 101 -7.17 4.34 -8.21
CA ILE A 101 -5.70 4.43 -8.14
C ILE A 101 -5.08 4.42 -9.53
N GLN A 102 -3.99 5.18 -9.73
CA GLN A 102 -3.26 5.19 -10.99
C GLN A 102 -2.61 3.82 -11.26
N CYS A 103 -2.99 3.18 -12.38
CA CYS A 103 -2.75 1.76 -12.62
C CYS A 103 -1.44 1.41 -13.36
N ASP A 104 -0.74 2.41 -13.90
CA ASP A 104 0.55 2.26 -14.59
C ASP A 104 1.77 2.46 -13.66
N ASP A 105 1.53 2.63 -12.36
CA ASP A 105 2.58 2.85 -11.36
C ASP A 105 3.30 1.55 -10.97
N LYS A 106 4.64 1.58 -10.99
CA LYS A 106 5.48 0.44 -10.57
C LYS A 106 5.32 0.11 -9.09
N GLY A 107 5.04 1.11 -8.26
CA GLY A 107 4.70 0.95 -6.85
C GLY A 107 3.44 0.13 -6.69
N LEU A 108 2.35 0.46 -7.41
CA LEU A 108 1.10 -0.32 -7.36
C LEU A 108 1.32 -1.81 -7.69
N ILE A 109 2.06 -2.13 -8.75
CA ILE A 109 2.36 -3.53 -9.13
C ILE A 109 3.08 -4.26 -8.00
N ARG A 110 4.02 -3.58 -7.35
CA ARG A 110 4.78 -4.15 -6.23
C ARG A 110 3.89 -4.30 -4.99
N LEU A 111 3.02 -3.34 -4.70
CA LEU A 111 2.02 -3.41 -3.64
C LEU A 111 1.07 -4.62 -3.83
N ILE A 112 0.54 -4.81 -5.05
CA ILE A 112 -0.29 -5.97 -5.42
C ILE A 112 0.46 -7.28 -5.10
N LYS A 113 1.72 -7.39 -5.48
CA LYS A 113 2.54 -8.58 -5.20
C LYS A 113 2.76 -8.80 -3.70
N VAL A 114 2.92 -7.72 -2.93
CA VAL A 114 3.10 -7.79 -1.47
C VAL A 114 1.84 -8.35 -0.81
N VAL A 115 0.66 -7.80 -1.09
CA VAL A 115 -0.60 -8.27 -0.47
C VAL A 115 -0.95 -9.69 -0.90
N ILE A 116 -0.74 -10.04 -2.17
CA ILE A 116 -0.90 -11.41 -2.66
C ILE A 116 0.06 -12.33 -1.92
N GLY A 117 1.34 -11.96 -1.82
CA GLY A 117 2.39 -12.70 -1.12
C GLY A 117 2.10 -12.94 0.36
N ALA A 118 1.47 -11.97 1.02
CA ALA A 118 1.02 -12.05 2.41
C ALA A 118 -0.32 -12.80 2.59
N ASN A 119 -0.90 -13.35 1.51
CA ASN A 119 -2.20 -14.02 1.49
C ASN A 119 -3.37 -13.15 1.97
N ARG A 120 -3.29 -11.83 1.77
CA ARG A 120 -4.36 -10.89 2.14
C ARG A 120 -5.39 -10.79 1.03
N ARG A 121 -6.37 -11.69 1.07
CA ARG A 121 -7.48 -11.77 0.11
C ARG A 121 -8.24 -10.46 0.01
N GLU A 122 -8.77 -9.97 1.12
CA GLU A 122 -9.62 -8.78 1.16
C GLU A 122 -8.88 -7.55 0.61
N SER A 123 -7.64 -7.32 1.05
CA SER A 123 -6.79 -6.25 0.51
C SER A 123 -6.49 -6.39 -0.98
N THR A 124 -6.30 -7.62 -1.49
CA THR A 124 -6.08 -7.85 -2.92
C THR A 124 -7.33 -7.49 -3.73
N VAL A 125 -8.51 -7.89 -3.26
CA VAL A 125 -9.80 -7.53 -3.87
C VAL A 125 -10.01 -6.01 -3.81
N LYS A 126 -9.71 -5.39 -2.68
CA LYS A 126 -9.84 -3.94 -2.48
C LYS A 126 -9.03 -3.13 -3.49
N ILE A 127 -7.75 -3.50 -3.68
CA ILE A 127 -6.90 -2.85 -4.68
C ILE A 127 -7.49 -3.02 -6.08
N TYR A 128 -7.97 -4.21 -6.43
CA TYR A 128 -8.63 -4.43 -7.72
C TYR A 128 -9.86 -3.53 -7.91
N GLU A 129 -10.72 -3.38 -6.89
CA GLU A 129 -11.88 -2.49 -6.95
C GLU A 129 -11.50 -1.02 -7.11
N MET A 130 -10.42 -0.58 -6.46
CA MET A 130 -9.87 0.77 -6.66
C MET A 130 -9.37 0.96 -8.10
N MET A 131 -8.67 -0.03 -8.65
CA MET A 131 -8.21 0.00 -10.04
C MET A 131 -9.40 0.07 -11.01
N LYS A 132 -10.42 -0.77 -10.81
CA LYS A 132 -11.64 -0.80 -11.62
C LYS A 132 -12.37 0.56 -11.59
N ARG A 133 -12.47 1.19 -10.42
CA ARG A 133 -13.06 2.54 -10.27
C ARG A 133 -12.28 3.63 -10.98
N SER A 134 -10.98 3.46 -11.21
CA SER A 134 -10.19 4.42 -12.00
C SER A 134 -10.52 4.36 -13.50
N GLY A 135 -11.21 3.31 -13.96
CA GLY A 135 -11.42 3.02 -15.39
C GLY A 135 -10.42 2.03 -15.98
N TRP A 136 -9.66 1.31 -15.14
CA TRP A 136 -8.72 0.29 -15.61
C TRP A 136 -9.44 -0.85 -16.31
N GLY A 137 -9.07 -1.08 -17.57
CA GLY A 137 -9.69 -2.10 -18.42
C GLY A 137 -11.04 -1.69 -19.02
N SER A 138 -11.46 -0.43 -18.82
CA SER A 138 -12.65 0.15 -19.48
C SER A 138 -12.31 1.46 -20.19
N THR A 139 -11.92 2.49 -19.44
CA THR A 139 -11.55 3.82 -19.96
C THR A 139 -10.13 3.84 -20.53
N PHE A 140 -9.23 3.05 -19.96
CA PHE A 140 -7.86 2.92 -20.46
C PHE A 140 -7.38 1.47 -20.41
N GLU A 141 -6.38 1.18 -21.24
CA GLU A 141 -5.95 -0.17 -21.54
C GLU A 141 -5.41 -0.91 -20.31
N ALA A 142 -5.87 -2.15 -20.12
CA ALA A 142 -5.35 -3.01 -19.08
C ALA A 142 -3.98 -3.57 -19.49
N ASN A 143 -2.92 -3.15 -18.79
CA ASN A 143 -1.58 -3.71 -18.98
C ASN A 143 -1.57 -5.23 -18.75
N GLU A 144 -1.12 -5.99 -19.75
CA GLU A 144 -1.12 -7.46 -19.74
C GLU A 144 -0.36 -8.05 -18.54
N TYR A 145 0.74 -7.42 -18.13
CA TYR A 145 1.50 -7.87 -16.96
C TYR A 145 0.69 -7.75 -15.67
N VAL A 146 -0.02 -6.63 -15.50
CA VAL A 146 -0.86 -6.37 -14.33
C VAL A 146 -2.04 -7.34 -14.30
N VAL A 147 -2.70 -7.55 -15.44
CA VAL A 147 -3.76 -8.55 -15.62
C VAL A 147 -3.26 -9.94 -15.20
N LYS A 148 -2.08 -10.34 -15.66
CA LYS A 148 -1.48 -11.64 -15.34
C LYS A 148 -1.17 -11.80 -13.86
N VAL A 149 -0.54 -10.80 -13.24
CA VAL A 149 -0.19 -10.83 -11.80
C VAL A 149 -1.46 -10.93 -10.96
N LEU A 150 -2.44 -10.07 -11.23
CA LEU A 150 -3.65 -9.95 -10.43
C LEU A 150 -4.56 -11.18 -10.61
N SER A 151 -4.81 -11.63 -11.84
CA SER A 151 -5.63 -12.82 -12.10
C SER A 151 -5.04 -14.09 -11.46
N LYS A 152 -3.72 -14.28 -11.53
CA LYS A 152 -3.06 -15.43 -10.86
C LYS A 152 -3.13 -15.31 -9.33
N GLY A 153 -2.96 -14.10 -8.80
CA GLY A 153 -3.08 -13.82 -7.37
C GLY A 153 -4.47 -14.15 -6.84
N LEU A 154 -5.51 -13.61 -7.48
CA LEU A 154 -6.92 -13.83 -7.12
C LEU A 154 -7.28 -15.32 -7.12
N ARG A 155 -6.91 -16.09 -8.16
CA ARG A 155 -7.13 -17.56 -8.18
C ARG A 155 -6.50 -18.24 -6.99
N ARG A 156 -5.25 -17.88 -6.67
CA ARG A 156 -4.53 -18.47 -5.53
C ARG A 156 -5.22 -18.19 -4.20
N LEU A 157 -5.88 -17.04 -4.09
CA LEU A 157 -6.61 -16.61 -2.90
C LEU A 157 -8.04 -17.15 -2.84
N GLY A 158 -8.50 -17.87 -3.87
CA GLY A 158 -9.85 -18.45 -3.98
C GLY A 158 -10.86 -17.55 -4.71
N GLU A 159 -10.44 -16.41 -5.22
CA GLU A 159 -11.28 -15.43 -5.92
C GLU A 159 -11.39 -15.76 -7.42
N GLU A 160 -11.98 -16.91 -7.72
CA GLU A 160 -12.02 -17.47 -9.08
C GLU A 160 -12.85 -16.61 -10.06
N SER A 161 -14.00 -16.08 -9.61
CA SER A 161 -14.86 -15.20 -10.41
C SER A 161 -14.13 -13.93 -10.82
N LEU A 162 -13.52 -13.22 -9.86
CA LEU A 162 -12.74 -12.01 -10.10
C LEU A 162 -11.53 -12.30 -10.97
N ALA A 163 -10.89 -13.46 -10.81
CA ALA A 163 -9.77 -13.82 -11.66
C ALA A 163 -10.14 -14.12 -13.12
N VAL A 164 -11.34 -14.64 -13.37
CA VAL A 164 -11.88 -14.79 -14.73
C VAL A 164 -12.19 -13.41 -15.32
N GLU A 165 -12.83 -12.53 -14.55
CA GLU A 165 -13.11 -11.16 -14.95
C GLU A 165 -11.83 -10.40 -15.34
N VAL A 166 -10.83 -10.37 -14.46
CA VAL A 166 -9.54 -9.70 -14.71
C VAL A 166 -8.86 -10.26 -15.96
N LYS A 167 -8.87 -11.59 -16.15
CA LYS A 167 -8.28 -12.22 -17.34
C LYS A 167 -9.01 -11.82 -18.63
N GLY A 168 -10.32 -11.58 -18.56
CA GLY A 168 -11.14 -11.09 -19.67
C GLY A 168 -10.71 -9.72 -20.19
N LEU A 169 -10.15 -8.86 -19.34
CA LEU A 169 -9.71 -7.50 -19.71
C LEU A 169 -8.63 -7.51 -20.81
N SER A 170 -7.76 -8.52 -20.84
CA SER A 170 -6.77 -8.68 -21.92
C SER A 170 -7.36 -9.07 -23.28
N ARG A 171 -8.60 -9.59 -23.33
CA ARG A 171 -9.26 -10.05 -24.57
C ARG A 171 -10.12 -8.96 -25.19
N GLY A 172 -10.73 -8.08 -24.37
CA GLY A 172 -11.53 -6.95 -24.84
C GLY A 172 -10.76 -5.95 -25.70
N ASN A 173 -9.43 -5.85 -25.52
CA ASN A 173 -8.56 -4.98 -26.34
C ASN A 173 -8.47 -5.39 -27.81
N LEU A 174 -8.81 -6.64 -28.18
CA LEU A 174 -8.71 -7.12 -29.57
C LEU A 174 -9.96 -6.81 -30.40
N GLU A 175 -11.11 -6.56 -29.78
CA GLU A 175 -12.37 -6.30 -30.51
C GLU A 175 -12.61 -4.81 -30.77
N GLY A 176 -12.00 -3.90 -29.98
CA GLY A 176 -12.06 -2.45 -30.20
C GLY A 176 -11.13 -1.90 -31.30
N LEU A 177 -10.17 -2.71 -31.78
CA LEU A 177 -9.22 -2.36 -32.86
C LEU A 177 -9.69 -2.82 -34.25
N ARG A 178 -10.92 -3.30 -34.36
CA ARG A 178 -11.50 -3.89 -35.59
C ARG A 178 -12.68 -3.11 -36.18
N MET A 179 -12.95 -1.89 -35.71
CA MET A 179 -13.92 -0.97 -36.33
C MET A 179 -13.24 0.25 -36.93
#